data_AF-A0A6C0JCT6-F1
#
_entry.id   AF-A0A6C0JCT6-F1
#
_cell.length_a   1.000
_cell.length_b   1.000
_cell.length_c   1.000
_cell.angle_alpha   90.00
_cell.angle_beta   90.00
_cell.angle_gamma   90.00
#
_symmetry.space_group_name_H-M   'P 1'
#
loop_
_entity.id
_entity.type
_entity.pdbx_description
1 polymer ?
#
loop_
_entity_poly.entity_id
_entity_poly.type
_entity_poly.pdbx_seq_one_letter_code
_entity_poly.pdbx_strand_id
1 'polypeptide(L)'
;MPLITISSSDERFAADAYDFASKSEMLAQLGCVAVVGGKIVARGCNHYRTFSKDGLIQNCCSCHAEIDVLRKCKKQNINNKINLYISRRSRRRHNIDDKLYMNSTPCINCYEAMKDFNIKYIIFTNSNGELEKTRFVELLCIHETSGRRAITEKRLTTHCPPPYPHYTHFIK
;
A
#
# COMPACT_ATOMS: atom_id res chain seq x y z
N MET A 1 8.26 -24.41 1.84
CA MET A 1 8.89 -23.08 1.80
C MET A 1 9.38 -22.77 3.21
N PRO A 2 10.66 -22.45 3.45
CA PRO A 2 11.13 -22.13 4.79
C PRO A 2 10.48 -20.82 5.25
N LEU A 3 9.94 -20.82 6.48
CA LEU A 3 9.36 -19.63 7.10
C LEU A 3 10.46 -18.59 7.33
N ILE A 4 10.29 -17.38 6.80
CA ILE A 4 11.21 -16.26 7.05
C ILE A 4 10.89 -15.69 8.42
N THR A 5 11.88 -15.71 9.32
CA THR A 5 11.72 -15.18 10.68
C THR A 5 11.43 -13.68 10.69
N ILE A 6 10.44 -13.30 11.49
CA ILE A 6 10.14 -11.91 11.85
C ILE A 6 11.17 -11.44 12.88
N SER A 7 11.78 -10.29 12.63
CA SER A 7 12.71 -9.67 13.57
C SER A 7 12.02 -8.60 14.42
N SER A 8 12.62 -8.22 15.55
CA SER A 8 12.15 -7.08 16.36
C SER A 8 12.11 -5.76 15.59
N SER A 9 12.98 -5.60 14.59
CA SER A 9 12.90 -4.45 13.68
C SER A 9 11.68 -4.51 12.77
N ASP A 10 11.29 -5.70 12.32
CA ASP A 10 10.09 -5.86 11.50
C ASP A 10 8.83 -5.52 12.31
N GLU A 11 8.75 -5.97 13.56
CA GLU A 11 7.67 -5.61 14.49
C GLU A 11 7.60 -4.09 14.71
N ARG A 12 8.74 -3.43 14.94
CA ARG A 12 8.81 -1.98 15.11
C ARG A 12 8.29 -1.23 13.87
N PHE A 13 8.69 -1.65 12.67
CA PHE A 13 8.26 -0.99 11.43
C PHE A 13 6.80 -1.29 11.08
N ALA A 14 6.30 -2.49 11.40
CA ALA A 14 4.88 -2.81 11.32
C ALA A 14 4.04 -1.97 12.30
N ALA A 15 4.53 -1.77 13.53
CA ALA A 15 3.89 -0.89 14.50
C ALA A 15 3.87 0.57 14.02
N ASP A 16 4.92 1.06 13.39
CA ASP A 16 4.94 2.40 12.76
C ASP A 16 3.89 2.51 11.64
N ALA A 17 3.77 1.48 10.79
CA ALA A 17 2.71 1.42 9.77
C ALA A 17 1.32 1.42 10.41
N TYR A 18 1.12 0.65 11.47
CA TYR A 18 -0.13 0.62 12.24
C TYR A 18 -0.46 2.00 12.82
N ASP A 19 0.52 2.70 13.38
CA ASP A 19 0.30 4.02 13.96
C ASP A 19 0.01 5.07 12.89
N PHE A 20 0.70 5.01 11.75
CA PHE A 20 0.46 5.91 10.62
C PHE A 20 -0.91 5.71 9.97
N ALA A 21 -1.46 4.49 10.00
CA ALA A 21 -2.79 4.18 9.49
C ALA A 21 -3.91 5.00 10.16
N SER A 22 -3.70 5.50 11.38
CA SER A 22 -4.65 6.36 12.10
C SER A 22 -4.97 7.66 11.35
N LYS A 23 -4.10 8.08 10.42
CA LYS A 23 -4.28 9.26 9.56
C LYS A 23 -5.23 9.03 8.39
N SER A 24 -5.67 7.78 8.16
CA SER A 24 -6.62 7.47 7.10
C SER A 24 -8.04 7.89 7.49
N GLU A 25 -8.69 8.61 6.58
CA GLU A 25 -10.12 8.97 6.67
C GLU A 25 -11.04 7.79 6.31
N MET A 26 -10.50 6.72 5.70
CA MET A 26 -11.29 5.61 5.19
C MET A 26 -11.69 4.62 6.30
N LEU A 27 -12.84 3.95 6.10
CA LEU A 27 -13.37 2.94 7.02
C LEU A 27 -12.34 1.83 7.35
N ALA A 28 -11.70 1.27 6.34
CA ALA A 28 -10.52 0.43 6.52
C ALA A 28 -9.30 1.36 6.65
N GLN A 29 -8.66 1.40 7.81
CA GLN A 29 -7.47 2.23 8.03
C GLN A 29 -6.21 1.38 7.81
N LEU A 30 -5.56 1.57 6.66
CA LEU A 30 -4.30 0.93 6.31
C LEU A 30 -3.17 1.96 6.34
N GLY A 31 -2.03 1.52 6.83
CA GLY A 31 -0.77 2.26 6.78
C GLY A 31 0.28 1.40 6.11
N CYS A 32 1.22 2.09 5.46
CA CYS A 32 2.35 1.46 4.80
C CYS A 32 3.63 2.26 5.09
N VAL A 33 4.74 1.54 5.24
CA VAL A 33 6.07 2.10 5.49
C VAL A 33 7.06 1.44 4.54
N ALA A 34 7.89 2.26 3.88
CA ALA A 34 9.05 1.79 3.11
C ALA A 34 10.34 2.02 3.92
N VAL A 35 11.15 0.98 4.01
CA VAL A 35 12.43 0.99 4.73
C VAL A 35 13.57 0.62 3.79
N VAL A 36 14.66 1.39 3.84
CA VAL A 36 15.92 1.13 3.13
C VAL A 36 17.06 1.15 4.14
N GLY A 37 17.86 0.08 4.20
CA GLY A 37 19.02 0.01 5.10
C GLY A 37 18.68 0.27 6.58
N GLY A 38 17.49 -0.15 7.04
CA GLY A 38 17.02 0.08 8.41
C GLY A 38 16.47 1.48 8.69
N LYS A 39 16.35 2.35 7.67
CA LYS A 39 15.79 3.70 7.80
C LYS A 39 14.48 3.81 7.04
N ILE A 40 13.48 4.45 7.66
CA ILE A 40 12.20 4.73 7.01
C ILE A 40 12.41 5.84 5.98
N VAL A 41 12.08 5.57 4.72
CA VAL A 41 12.20 6.54 3.60
C VAL A 41 10.86 7.10 3.14
N ALA A 42 9.76 6.40 3.46
CA ALA A 42 8.41 6.89 3.20
C ALA A 42 7.39 6.23 4.13
N ARG A 43 6.33 6.99 4.44
CA ARG A 43 5.13 6.53 5.15
C ARG A 43 3.90 6.98 4.40
N GLY A 44 2.85 6.17 4.41
CA GLY A 44 1.60 6.48 3.71
C GLY A 44 0.41 5.77 4.33
N CYS A 45 -0.78 6.26 4.01
CA CYS A 45 -2.04 5.64 4.42
C CYS A 45 -3.04 5.71 3.26
N ASN A 46 -4.06 4.88 3.28
CA ASN A 46 -5.09 4.91 2.24
C ASN A 46 -6.02 6.12 2.39
N HIS A 47 -6.48 6.66 1.26
CA HIS A 47 -7.34 7.86 1.20
C HIS A 47 -8.18 7.90 -0.08
N TYR A 48 -9.18 8.78 -0.13
CA TYR A 48 -10.18 8.86 -1.21
C TYR A 48 -9.69 9.46 -2.54
N ARG A 49 -8.38 9.61 -2.76
CA ARG A 49 -7.89 10.12 -4.05
C ARG A 49 -8.05 9.04 -5.12
N THR A 50 -8.66 9.41 -6.22
CA THR A 50 -8.99 8.49 -7.33
C THR A 50 -8.21 8.77 -8.62
N PHE A 51 -7.38 9.81 -8.64
CA PHE A 51 -6.60 10.20 -9.81
C PHE A 51 -5.21 10.75 -9.45
N SER A 52 -4.22 10.46 -10.31
CA SER A 52 -2.92 11.13 -10.31
C SER A 52 -2.33 11.28 -11.71
N LYS A 53 -1.64 12.40 -11.95
CA LYS A 53 -0.93 12.67 -13.22
C LYS A 53 0.25 11.72 -13.47
N ASP A 54 0.75 11.05 -12.44
CA ASP A 54 1.88 10.11 -12.52
C ASP A 54 1.47 8.68 -12.93
N GLY A 55 0.19 8.45 -13.20
CA GLY A 55 -0.37 7.18 -13.66
C GLY A 55 -0.53 6.12 -12.57
N LEU A 56 -0.05 6.36 -11.34
CA LEU A 56 -0.11 5.38 -10.24
C LEU A 56 -1.49 5.28 -9.60
N ILE A 57 -2.38 6.23 -9.84
CA ILE A 57 -3.78 6.22 -9.40
C ILE A 57 -4.66 6.49 -10.62
N GLN A 58 -5.25 5.43 -11.16
CA GLN A 58 -6.15 5.50 -12.31
C GLN A 58 -7.24 4.43 -12.16
N ASN A 59 -8.45 4.73 -12.61
CA ASN A 59 -9.59 3.80 -12.62
C ASN A 59 -9.79 3.05 -11.29
N CYS A 60 -9.70 3.77 -10.18
CA CYS A 60 -9.93 3.24 -8.84
C CYS A 60 -10.82 4.16 -8.00
N CYS A 61 -11.43 3.60 -6.96
CA CYS A 61 -12.29 4.35 -6.03
C CYS A 61 -11.51 4.96 -4.85
N SER A 62 -10.24 4.62 -4.69
CA SER A 62 -9.39 5.09 -3.60
C SER A 62 -7.91 4.82 -3.88
N CYS A 63 -7.04 5.58 -3.25
CA CYS A 63 -5.61 5.32 -3.18
C CYS A 63 -5.33 4.43 -1.98
N HIS A 64 -4.65 3.31 -2.21
CA HIS A 64 -4.21 2.44 -1.12
C HIS A 64 -2.93 2.95 -0.47
N ALA A 65 -2.64 2.47 0.74
CA ALA A 65 -1.49 2.91 1.51
C ALA A 65 -0.16 2.57 0.79
N GLU A 66 -0.13 1.40 0.15
CA GLU A 66 1.01 0.92 -0.66
C GLU A 66 1.31 1.90 -1.80
N ILE A 67 0.29 2.30 -2.57
CA ILE A 67 0.44 3.23 -3.68
C ILE A 67 0.90 4.61 -3.19
N ASP A 68 0.37 5.11 -2.06
CA ASP A 68 0.80 6.38 -1.49
C ASP A 68 2.30 6.35 -1.12
N VAL A 69 2.79 5.25 -0.53
CA VAL A 69 4.21 5.05 -0.24
C VAL A 69 5.04 4.94 -1.51
N LEU A 70 4.65 4.11 -2.48
CA LEU A 70 5.39 3.92 -3.74
C LEU A 70 5.52 5.25 -4.51
N ARG A 71 4.48 6.07 -4.52
CA ARG A 71 4.52 7.42 -5.12
C ARG A 71 5.56 8.31 -4.44
N LYS A 72 5.66 8.27 -3.11
CA LYS A 72 6.67 9.01 -2.35
C LYS A 72 8.08 8.48 -2.63
N CYS A 73 8.26 7.17 -2.74
CA CYS A 73 9.53 6.56 -3.14
C CYS A 73 9.95 6.99 -4.55
N LYS A 74 9.03 6.97 -5.52
CA LYS A 74 9.27 7.40 -6.90
C LYS A 74 9.66 8.88 -6.98
N LYS A 75 8.94 9.76 -6.28
CA LYS A 75 9.28 11.20 -6.22
C LYS A 75 10.65 11.49 -5.61
N GLN A 76 11.09 10.65 -4.69
CA GLN A 76 12.40 10.75 -4.04
C GLN A 76 13.50 9.99 -4.81
N ASN A 77 13.19 9.39 -5.96
CA ASN A 77 14.12 8.57 -6.75
C ASN A 77 14.78 7.45 -5.92
N ILE A 78 14.01 6.80 -5.04
CA ILE A 78 14.49 5.67 -4.24
C ILE A 78 14.66 4.45 -5.14
N ASN A 79 15.91 4.12 -5.46
CA ASN A 79 16.28 2.98 -6.30
C ASN A 79 16.91 1.82 -5.50
N ASN A 80 17.22 2.06 -4.22
CA ASN A 80 17.75 1.05 -3.32
C ASN A 80 16.71 -0.05 -3.03
N LYS A 81 17.20 -1.17 -2.49
CA LYS A 81 16.38 -2.31 -2.12
C LYS A 81 15.48 -1.98 -0.92
N ILE A 82 14.16 -2.09 -1.10
CA ILE A 82 13.12 -1.67 -0.14
C ILE A 82 12.55 -2.89 0.62
N ASN A 83 12.31 -2.73 1.92
CA ASN A 83 11.35 -3.57 2.65
C ASN A 83 10.06 -2.78 2.85
N LEU A 84 8.92 -3.36 2.48
CA LEU A 84 7.61 -2.76 2.68
C LEU A 84 6.90 -3.39 3.87
N TYR A 85 6.33 -2.56 4.72
CA TYR A 85 5.53 -2.95 5.88
C TYR A 85 4.11 -2.40 5.68
N ILE A 86 3.10 -3.26 5.78
CA ILE A 86 1.71 -2.91 5.61
C ILE A 86 0.98 -3.36 6.86
N SER A 87 0.14 -2.49 7.43
CA SER A 87 -0.65 -2.84 8.60
C SER A 87 -2.01 -2.19 8.54
N ARG A 88 -3.04 -2.94 8.95
CA ARG A 88 -4.41 -2.46 9.02
C ARG A 88 -4.83 -2.38 10.48
N ARG A 89 -5.37 -1.22 10.89
CA ARG A 89 -5.95 -1.03 12.21
C ARG A 89 -7.37 -1.57 12.27
N SER A 90 -7.71 -2.18 13.39
CA SER A 90 -9.12 -2.31 13.79
C SER A 90 -9.64 -0.98 14.32
N ARG A 91 -10.88 -0.65 13.99
CA ARG A 91 -11.63 0.46 14.63
C ARG A 91 -12.34 0.03 15.90
N ARG A 92 -12.47 -1.28 16.15
CA ARG A 92 -12.99 -1.77 17.43
C ARG A 92 -11.94 -1.42 18.48
N ARG A 93 -12.32 -0.58 19.43
CA ARG A 93 -11.50 -0.35 20.61
C ARG A 93 -11.44 -1.66 21.37
N HIS A 94 -10.27 -2.31 21.35
CA HIS A 94 -9.85 -3.13 22.47
C HIS A 94 -9.41 -2.17 23.60
N ASN A 95 -8.70 -2.66 24.61
CA ASN A 95 -8.02 -1.75 25.54
C ASN A 95 -7.12 -0.75 24.81
N ILE A 96 -6.94 0.43 25.41
CA ILE A 96 -6.23 1.57 24.80
C ILE A 96 -4.78 1.21 24.40
N ASP A 97 -4.19 0.23 25.06
CA ASP A 97 -2.79 -0.18 24.92
C ASP A 97 -2.56 -1.33 23.93
N ASP A 98 -3.62 -2.04 23.50
CA ASP A 98 -3.47 -3.19 22.61
C ASP A 98 -3.63 -2.81 21.13
N LYS A 99 -2.54 -2.95 20.36
CA LYS A 99 -2.58 -2.84 18.91
C LYS A 99 -3.31 -4.05 18.31
N LEU A 100 -4.58 -3.87 17.94
CA LEU A 100 -5.36 -4.89 17.24
C LEU A 100 -5.16 -4.79 15.72
N TYR A 101 -4.32 -5.68 15.18
CA TYR A 101 -4.04 -5.80 13.75
C TYR A 101 -5.14 -6.56 13.01
N MET A 102 -5.39 -6.14 11.78
CA MET A 102 -6.33 -6.78 10.85
C MET A 102 -5.61 -7.21 9.58
N ASN A 103 -6.24 -8.08 8.78
CA ASN A 103 -5.68 -8.49 7.49
C ASN A 103 -5.32 -7.27 6.62
N SER A 104 -4.07 -7.21 6.21
CA SER A 104 -3.48 -6.17 5.38
C SER A 104 -2.72 -6.72 4.19
N THR A 105 -3.03 -7.95 3.75
CA THR A 105 -2.49 -8.49 2.50
C THR A 105 -2.75 -7.48 1.38
N PRO A 106 -1.72 -7.10 0.60
CA PRO A 106 -1.89 -6.13 -0.47
C PRO A 106 -2.88 -6.64 -1.52
N CYS A 107 -3.53 -5.73 -2.23
CA CYS A 107 -4.38 -6.11 -3.36
C CYS A 107 -3.58 -6.29 -4.65
N ILE A 108 -4.20 -6.95 -5.64
CA ILE A 108 -3.56 -7.22 -6.94
C ILE A 108 -3.06 -5.95 -7.64
N ASN A 109 -3.80 -4.84 -7.59
CA ASN A 109 -3.37 -3.58 -8.20
C ASN A 109 -2.13 -2.98 -7.51
N CYS A 110 -2.05 -3.11 -6.18
CA CYS A 110 -0.87 -2.66 -5.44
C CYS A 110 0.32 -3.55 -5.72
N TYR A 111 0.10 -4.86 -5.79
CA TYR A 111 1.11 -5.84 -6.18
C TYR A 111 1.67 -5.56 -7.58
N GLU A 112 0.83 -5.26 -8.57
CA GLU A 112 1.29 -4.88 -9.92
C GLU A 112 2.15 -3.61 -9.88
N ALA A 113 1.72 -2.56 -9.16
CA ALA A 113 2.51 -1.34 -9.01
C ALA A 113 3.83 -1.55 -8.28
N MET A 114 3.90 -2.52 -7.35
CA MET A 114 5.13 -2.88 -6.64
C MET A 114 6.19 -3.47 -7.55
N LYS A 115 5.82 -4.11 -8.69
CA LYS A 115 6.78 -4.73 -9.61
C LYS A 115 7.75 -3.73 -10.24
N ASP A 116 7.37 -2.46 -10.32
CA ASP A 116 8.23 -1.38 -10.84
C ASP A 116 9.28 -0.91 -9.81
N PHE A 117 9.33 -1.50 -8.61
CA PHE A 117 10.21 -1.10 -7.52
C PHE A 117 11.10 -2.27 -7.05
N ASN A 118 12.29 -1.93 -6.54
CA ASN A 118 13.26 -2.91 -6.04
C ASN A 118 12.89 -3.41 -4.63
N ILE A 119 11.77 -4.10 -4.47
CA ILE A 119 11.29 -4.61 -3.17
C ILE A 119 11.90 -5.98 -2.88
N LYS A 120 12.54 -6.11 -1.70
CA LYS A 120 13.11 -7.36 -1.20
C LYS A 120 12.09 -8.19 -0.45
N TYR A 121 11.53 -7.58 0.59
CA TYR A 121 10.58 -8.20 1.49
C TYR A 121 9.33 -7.36 1.57
N ILE A 122 8.22 -8.06 1.71
CA ILE A 122 6.95 -7.49 2.09
C ILE A 122 6.52 -8.14 3.40
N ILE A 123 6.10 -7.29 4.33
CA ILE A 123 5.66 -7.65 5.66
C ILE A 123 4.25 -7.12 5.82
N PHE A 124 3.30 -7.99 6.13
CA PHE A 124 1.89 -7.64 6.27
C PHE A 124 1.25 -8.47 7.38
N THR A 125 0.09 -8.05 7.86
CA THR A 125 -0.69 -8.85 8.82
C THR A 125 -1.70 -9.74 8.11
N ASN A 126 -1.72 -11.02 8.46
CA ASN A 126 -2.59 -12.03 7.85
C ASN A 126 -4.03 -11.96 8.41
N SER A 127 -4.89 -12.92 8.04
CA SER A 127 -6.28 -13.00 8.52
C SER A 127 -6.43 -13.17 10.03
N ASN A 128 -5.42 -13.73 10.69
CA ASN A 128 -5.37 -13.95 12.14
C ASN A 128 -4.83 -12.72 12.89
N GLY A 129 -4.37 -11.69 12.16
CA GLY A 129 -3.72 -10.51 12.74
C GLY A 129 -2.24 -10.71 13.06
N GLU A 130 -1.64 -11.82 12.63
CA GLU A 130 -0.22 -12.12 12.85
C GLU A 130 0.64 -11.53 11.72
N LEU A 131 1.88 -11.16 12.03
CA LEU A 131 2.83 -10.68 11.02
C LEU A 131 3.37 -11.83 10.17
N GLU A 132 3.28 -11.64 8.86
CA GLU A 132 3.87 -12.51 7.86
C GLU A 132 4.91 -11.74 7.06
N LYS A 133 6.03 -12.39 6.76
CA LYS A 133 7.13 -11.83 5.97
C LYS A 133 7.49 -12.80 4.86
N THR A 134 7.48 -12.30 3.63
CA THR A 134 7.84 -13.07 2.46
C THR A 134 8.76 -12.26 1.54
N ARG A 135 9.53 -12.94 0.69
CA ARG A 135 10.21 -12.24 -0.41
C ARG A 135 9.14 -11.74 -1.36
N PHE A 136 9.35 -10.56 -1.94
CA PHE A 136 8.38 -10.02 -2.90
C PHE A 136 8.15 -10.99 -4.08
N VAL A 137 9.20 -11.65 -4.56
CA VAL A 137 9.13 -12.63 -5.65
C VAL A 137 8.36 -13.91 -5.29
N GLU A 138 8.14 -14.18 -4.00
CA GLU A 138 7.41 -15.34 -3.49
C GLU A 138 5.96 -14.98 -3.09
N LEU A 139 5.57 -13.70 -3.18
CA LEU A 139 4.24 -13.26 -2.80
C LEU A 139 3.20 -13.68 -3.85
N LEU A 140 2.20 -14.46 -3.42
CA LEU A 140 1.01 -14.74 -4.20
C LEU A 140 -0.11 -13.75 -3.82
N CYS A 141 -0.43 -12.84 -4.73
CA CYS A 141 -1.45 -11.82 -4.51
C CYS A 141 -2.69 -12.07 -5.37
N ILE A 142 -3.71 -12.71 -4.80
CA ILE A 142 -5.02 -12.96 -5.44
C ILE A 142 -6.13 -12.04 -4.90
N HIS A 143 -5.80 -11.15 -3.96
CA HIS A 143 -6.80 -10.34 -3.29
C HIS A 143 -7.34 -9.22 -4.20
N GLU A 144 -8.64 -9.30 -4.51
CA GLU A 144 -9.38 -8.23 -5.17
C GLU A 144 -10.16 -7.40 -4.13
N THR A 145 -10.07 -6.07 -4.22
CA THR A 145 -10.80 -5.20 -3.31
C THR A 145 -12.25 -5.03 -3.69
N SER A 146 -13.09 -4.72 -2.70
CA SER A 146 -14.50 -4.37 -2.92
C SER A 146 -14.67 -3.21 -3.90
N GLY A 147 -13.77 -2.21 -3.85
CA GLY A 147 -13.76 -1.11 -4.80
C GLY A 147 -13.50 -1.55 -6.25
N ARG A 148 -12.54 -2.47 -6.46
CA ARG A 148 -12.29 -3.02 -7.80
C ARG A 148 -13.48 -3.82 -8.31
N ARG A 149 -14.05 -4.70 -7.47
CA ARG A 149 -15.26 -5.46 -7.81
C ARG A 149 -16.43 -4.56 -8.18
N ALA A 150 -16.68 -3.50 -7.41
CA ALA A 150 -17.76 -2.56 -7.69
C ALA A 150 -17.62 -1.85 -9.04
N ILE A 151 -16.39 -1.54 -9.47
CA ILE A 151 -16.12 -0.98 -10.80
C ILE A 151 -16.37 -2.05 -11.88
N THR A 152 -15.82 -3.26 -11.71
CA THR A 152 -15.98 -4.37 -12.66
C THR A 152 -17.44 -4.74 -12.86
N GLU A 153 -18.21 -4.77 -11.78
CA GLU A 153 -19.65 -5.05 -11.75
C GLU A 153 -20.50 -3.82 -12.17
N LYS A 154 -19.88 -2.71 -12.58
CA LYS A 154 -20.53 -1.45 -13.00
C LYS A 154 -21.47 -0.84 -11.94
N ARG A 155 -21.26 -1.16 -10.67
CA ARG A 155 -21.97 -0.55 -9.52
C ARG A 155 -21.44 0.85 -9.20
N LEU A 156 -20.21 1.15 -9.64
CA LEU A 156 -19.58 2.46 -9.55
C LEU A 156 -18.93 2.81 -10.89
N THR A 157 -18.99 4.08 -11.28
CA THR A 157 -18.22 4.61 -12.40
C THR A 157 -17.06 5.45 -11.88
N THR A 158 -15.85 5.25 -12.42
CA THR A 158 -14.71 6.09 -12.09
C THR A 158 -14.68 7.27 -13.05
N HIS A 159 -14.88 8.49 -12.53
CA HIS A 159 -14.64 9.71 -13.31
C HIS A 159 -13.14 9.98 -13.36
N CYS A 160 -12.41 9.22 -14.18
CA CYS A 160 -11.08 9.62 -14.61
C CYS A 160 -11.27 10.63 -15.75
N PRO A 161 -10.72 11.86 -15.68
CA PRO A 161 -10.68 12.69 -16.88
C PRO A 161 -9.98 11.89 -17.99
N PRO A 162 -10.44 11.96 -19.25
CA PRO A 162 -9.79 11.27 -20.34
C PRO A 162 -8.29 11.61 -20.36
N PRO A 163 -7.41 10.66 -20.73
CA PRO A 163 -6.01 10.96 -20.88
C PRO A 163 -5.91 12.12 -21.88
N TYR A 164 -5.49 13.29 -21.42
CA TYR A 164 -5.30 14.43 -22.31
C TYR A 164 -4.34 13.98 -23.42
N PRO A 165 -4.74 14.04 -24.70
CA PRO A 165 -3.81 13.80 -25.77
C PRO A 165 -2.70 14.85 -25.66
N HIS A 166 -1.48 14.39 -25.88
CA HIS A 166 -0.26 15.16 -25.83
C HIS A 166 -0.42 16.56 -26.45
N TYR A 167 -0.15 17.59 -25.65
CA TYR A 167 0.30 18.88 -26.20
C TYR A 167 1.72 18.66 -26.76
N THR A 168 1.79 18.47 -28.06
CA THR A 168 2.92 18.80 -28.95
C THR A 168 2.24 19.50 -30.13
N HIS A 169 2.32 20.82 -30.29
CA HIS A 169 3.54 21.59 -30.50
C HIS A 169 3.44 23.03 -29.99
N PHE A 170 4.55 23.53 -29.45
CA PHE A 170 4.94 24.94 -29.56
C PHE A 170 5.45 25.19 -31.00
N ILE A 171 5.15 26.37 -31.56
CA ILE A 171 6.09 27.38 -32.12
C ILE A 171 5.32 28.25 -33.14
N LYS A 172 5.29 29.55 -32.84
CA LYS A 172 5.02 30.76 -33.67
C LYS A 172 3.88 30.73 -34.69
#